data_AF-A0A4P7R1X7-F1
#
_entry.id   AF-A0A4P7R1X7-F1
#
_cell.length_a   1.000
_cell.length_b   1.000
_cell.length_c   1.000
_cell.angle_alpha   90.00
_cell.angle_beta   90.00
_cell.angle_gamma   90.00
#
_symmetry.space_group_name_H-M   'P 1'
#
loop_
_entity.id
_entity.type
_entity.pdbx_description
1 polymer ?
#
loop_
_entity_poly.entity_id
_entity_poly.type
_entity_poly.pdbx_seq_one_letter_code
_entity_poly.pdbx_strand_id
1 'polypeptide(L)'
;MRKFLFPVMLGLAAALPQSATAQDASFYNCQNDRIRIAITPMPLEKALAKFTSVTRCPVSLDTDRVKGRPTRAMKTALTKGRFTPEQALARMLRGTSLKSTPIHGGFSVSK
;
A
#
# COMPACT_ATOMS: atom_id res chain seq x y z
N MET A 1 4.21 75.66 -6.92
CA MET A 1 3.13 74.65 -6.73
C MET A 1 3.39 73.46 -7.64
N ARG A 2 3.65 72.26 -7.10
CA ARG A 2 3.26 70.98 -7.71
C ARG A 2 3.46 69.87 -6.69
N LYS A 3 2.33 69.41 -6.14
CA LYS A 3 2.20 68.25 -5.25
C LYS A 3 2.41 67.00 -6.12
N PHE A 4 3.35 66.13 -5.76
CA PHE A 4 3.40 64.76 -6.28
C PHE A 4 3.07 63.81 -5.13
N LEU A 5 1.82 63.35 -5.14
CA LEU A 5 1.32 62.22 -4.35
C LEU A 5 1.70 60.94 -5.10
N PHE A 6 2.51 60.07 -4.50
CA PHE A 6 2.71 58.69 -4.94
C PHE A 6 2.02 57.75 -3.95
N PRO A 7 1.03 56.95 -4.37
CA PRO A 7 0.45 55.92 -3.52
C PRO A 7 1.26 54.62 -3.61
N VAL A 8 1.55 54.06 -2.42
CA VAL A 8 1.38 52.66 -1.98
C VAL A 8 1.42 51.57 -3.06
N MET A 9 2.28 50.56 -2.87
CA MET A 9 1.85 49.15 -2.88
C MET A 9 2.88 48.24 -2.16
N LEU A 10 2.51 47.82 -0.95
CA LEU A 10 3.15 46.75 -0.19
C LEU A 10 2.79 45.42 -0.87
N GLY A 11 3.75 44.75 -1.50
CA GLY A 11 3.58 43.40 -2.04
C GLY A 11 3.71 42.36 -0.93
N LEU A 12 2.58 41.92 -0.36
CA LEU A 12 2.51 40.74 0.51
C LEU A 12 2.71 39.49 -0.37
N ALA A 13 3.90 38.88 -0.31
CA ALA A 13 4.12 37.56 -0.91
C ALA A 13 3.40 36.50 -0.07
N ALA A 14 2.22 36.06 -0.54
CA ALA A 14 1.50 34.94 0.06
C ALA A 14 2.29 33.65 -0.15
N ALA A 15 2.89 33.13 0.92
CA ALA A 15 3.41 31.77 0.97
C ALA A 15 2.23 30.80 0.86
N LEU A 16 2.02 30.24 -0.33
CA LEU A 16 1.06 29.16 -0.54
C LEU A 16 1.50 27.94 0.28
N PRO A 17 0.65 27.38 1.16
CA PRO A 17 0.94 26.10 1.77
C PRO A 17 0.95 25.05 0.66
N GLN A 18 2.12 24.45 0.42
CA GLN A 18 2.21 23.21 -0.34
C GLN A 18 1.52 22.14 0.49
N SER A 19 0.22 21.97 0.27
CA SER A 19 -0.50 20.80 0.74
C SER A 19 0.18 19.58 0.14
N ALA A 20 1.03 18.94 0.94
CA ALA A 20 1.51 17.60 0.66
C ALA A 20 0.27 16.76 0.38
N THR A 21 0.14 16.27 -0.84
CA THR A 21 -0.92 15.35 -1.24
C THR A 21 -0.65 14.02 -0.55
N ALA A 22 -1.02 13.95 0.72
CA ALA A 22 -1.31 12.69 1.39
C ALA A 22 -2.34 12.00 0.51
N GLN A 23 -1.88 10.99 -0.22
CA GLN A 23 -2.69 10.21 -1.14
C GLN A 23 -3.94 9.76 -0.40
N ASP A 24 -5.10 10.11 -0.96
CA ASP A 24 -6.44 9.84 -0.45
C ASP A 24 -6.50 8.46 0.24
N ALA A 25 -6.64 8.45 1.57
CA ALA A 25 -6.65 7.24 2.38
C ALA A 25 -7.97 6.43 2.26
N SER A 26 -8.87 6.89 1.39
CA SER A 26 -10.10 6.21 0.98
C SER A 26 -9.88 5.85 -0.50
N PHE A 27 -9.86 4.59 -0.96
CA PHE A 27 -11.04 3.89 -1.51
C PHE A 27 -10.67 2.45 -1.96
N TYR A 28 -9.72 1.77 -1.31
CA TYR A 28 -9.42 0.37 -1.64
C TYR A 28 -10.45 -0.57 -0.99
N ASN A 29 -11.56 -0.82 -1.68
CA ASN A 29 -12.48 -1.91 -1.32
C ASN A 29 -11.85 -3.26 -1.69
N CYS A 30 -10.88 -3.67 -0.89
CA CYS A 30 -10.19 -4.95 -1.02
C CYS A 30 -11.07 -6.17 -0.69
N GLN A 31 -12.34 -5.92 -0.41
CA GLN A 31 -13.24 -6.91 0.12
C GLN A 31 -14.18 -7.41 -0.97
N ASN A 32 -14.19 -8.75 -1.05
CA ASN A 32 -15.18 -9.63 -1.68
C ASN A 32 -15.15 -9.94 -3.17
N ASP A 33 -14.52 -9.16 -4.04
CA ASP A 33 -14.56 -9.54 -5.46
C ASP A 33 -13.59 -10.68 -5.80
N ARG A 34 -14.14 -11.75 -6.38
CA ARG A 34 -13.35 -12.89 -6.85
C ARG A 34 -12.67 -12.57 -8.17
N ILE A 35 -11.38 -12.30 -8.12
CA ILE A 35 -10.53 -11.99 -9.27
C ILE A 35 -9.70 -13.20 -9.71
N ARG A 36 -9.34 -13.24 -11.00
CA ARG A 36 -8.40 -14.25 -11.53
C ARG A 36 -6.99 -13.84 -11.15
N ILE A 37 -6.29 -14.69 -10.38
CA ILE A 37 -4.94 -14.44 -9.89
C ILE A 37 -4.05 -15.60 -10.33
N ALA A 38 -2.83 -15.26 -10.75
CA ALA A 38 -1.76 -16.20 -11.03
C ALA A 38 -0.44 -15.60 -10.53
N ILE A 39 0.00 -16.03 -9.35
CA ILE A 39 1.27 -15.64 -8.73
C ILE A 39 2.08 -16.90 -8.50
N THR A 40 3.24 -16.98 -9.17
CA THR A 40 4.17 -18.09 -9.02
C THR A 40 4.98 -17.98 -7.72
N PRO A 41 5.52 -19.09 -7.20
CA PRO A 41 6.40 -19.05 -6.02
C PRO A 41 7.57 -18.09 -6.22
N MET A 42 7.66 -17.07 -5.37
CA MET A 42 8.74 -16.08 -5.41
C MET A 42 9.02 -15.54 -3.99
N PRO A 43 10.15 -14.82 -3.79
CA PRO A 43 10.45 -14.18 -2.52
C PRO A 43 9.29 -13.31 -2.04
N LEU A 44 9.02 -13.32 -0.73
CA LEU A 44 7.84 -12.71 -0.12
C LEU A 44 7.64 -11.26 -0.56
N GLU A 45 8.71 -10.45 -0.53
CA GLU A 45 8.67 -9.04 -0.94
C GLU A 45 8.16 -8.87 -2.38
N LYS A 46 8.69 -9.68 -3.31
CA LYS A 46 8.25 -9.66 -4.72
C LYS A 46 6.82 -10.18 -4.87
N ALA A 47 6.45 -11.19 -4.10
CA ALA A 47 5.11 -11.78 -4.12
C ALA A 47 4.06 -10.79 -3.63
N LEU A 48 4.35 -10.06 -2.54
CA LEU A 48 3.47 -9.01 -2.00
C LEU A 48 3.34 -7.84 -2.98
N ALA A 49 4.44 -7.38 -3.59
CA ALA A 49 4.39 -6.35 -4.62
C ALA A 49 3.54 -6.80 -5.83
N LYS A 50 3.71 -8.05 -6.27
CA LYS A 50 2.91 -8.64 -7.36
C LYS A 50 1.45 -8.77 -6.98
N PHE A 51 1.17 -9.18 -5.74
CA PHE A 51 -0.18 -9.24 -5.20
C PHE A 51 -0.84 -7.87 -5.26
N THR A 52 -0.22 -6.83 -4.69
CA THR A 52 -0.73 -5.45 -4.73
C THR A 52 -0.97 -4.96 -6.16
N SER A 53 -0.07 -5.27 -7.09
CA SER A 53 -0.23 -4.92 -8.51
C SER A 53 -1.44 -5.59 -9.17
N VAL A 54 -1.74 -6.85 -8.83
CA VAL A 54 -2.84 -7.62 -9.43
C VAL A 54 -4.18 -7.31 -8.78
N THR A 55 -4.20 -7.23 -7.45
CA THR A 55 -5.42 -7.05 -6.65
C THR A 55 -5.77 -5.60 -6.41
N ARG A 56 -4.82 -4.68 -6.65
CA ARG A 56 -4.85 -3.28 -6.23
C ARG A 56 -5.01 -3.12 -4.72
N CYS A 57 -4.71 -4.16 -3.94
CA CYS A 57 -4.84 -4.12 -2.49
C CYS A 57 -3.51 -3.86 -1.82
N PRO A 58 -3.35 -2.76 -1.08
CA PRO A 58 -2.14 -2.51 -0.34
C PRO A 58 -1.95 -3.60 0.72
N VAL A 59 -0.70 -4.04 0.85
CA VAL A 59 -0.29 -4.99 1.88
C VAL A 59 0.82 -4.37 2.71
N SER A 60 0.59 -4.25 4.00
CA SER A 60 1.61 -3.87 4.97
C SER A 60 2.27 -5.11 5.55
N LEU A 61 3.59 -5.11 5.66
CA LEU A 61 4.34 -6.14 6.36
C LEU A 61 4.73 -5.57 7.72
N ASP A 62 4.21 -6.15 8.80
CA ASP A 62 4.56 -5.74 10.17
C ASP A 62 5.98 -6.26 10.48
N THR A 63 6.98 -5.47 10.13
CA THR A 63 8.40 -5.84 10.29
C THR A 63 8.81 -6.03 11.74
N ASP A 64 8.10 -5.42 12.68
CA ASP A 64 8.36 -5.57 14.12
C ASP A 64 7.91 -6.92 14.64
N ARG A 65 6.78 -7.44 14.12
CA ARG A 65 6.28 -8.79 14.43
C ARG A 65 6.95 -9.91 13.62
N VAL A 66 7.74 -9.57 12.61
CA VAL A 66 8.48 -10.54 11.79
C VAL A 66 9.99 -10.56 12.11
N LYS A 67 10.42 -9.86 13.18
CA LYS A 67 11.80 -9.89 13.68
C LYS A 67 12.28 -11.34 13.93
N GLY A 68 13.39 -11.71 13.29
CA GLY A 68 14.08 -12.99 13.54
C GLY A 68 14.20 -13.95 12.35
N ARG A 69 13.58 -13.68 11.19
CA ARG A 69 13.93 -14.37 9.93
C ARG A 69 14.08 -13.39 8.78
N PRO A 70 15.04 -13.59 7.86
CA PRO A 70 15.09 -12.84 6.61
C PRO A 70 13.85 -13.19 5.78
N THR A 71 12.79 -12.38 5.88
CA THR A 71 11.60 -12.42 5.01
C THR A 71 11.99 -12.36 3.54
N ARG A 72 13.13 -11.75 3.24
CA ARG A 72 13.80 -11.74 1.92
C ARG A 72 14.01 -13.13 1.31
N ALA A 73 14.28 -14.15 2.13
CA ALA A 73 14.52 -15.51 1.65
C ALA A 73 13.26 -16.39 1.67
N MET A 74 12.18 -15.93 2.31
CA MET A 74 10.94 -16.70 2.42
C MET A 74 10.23 -16.73 1.07
N LYS A 75 9.97 -17.94 0.56
CA LYS A 75 9.23 -18.15 -0.68
C LYS A 75 7.75 -18.35 -0.37
N THR A 76 6.92 -17.76 -1.21
CA THR A 76 5.47 -17.93 -1.19
C THR A 76 5.04 -19.16 -1.99
N ALA A 77 3.84 -19.67 -1.69
CA ALA A 77 3.25 -20.77 -2.44
C ALA A 77 2.63 -20.30 -3.76
N LEU A 78 2.44 -21.24 -4.69
CA LEU A 78 1.72 -21.00 -5.94
C LEU A 78 0.26 -20.63 -5.64
N THR A 79 -0.17 -19.46 -6.10
CA THR A 79 -1.56 -19.03 -6.03
C THR A 79 -2.08 -18.81 -7.44
N LYS A 80 -2.81 -19.79 -7.97
CA LYS A 80 -3.45 -19.74 -9.28
C LYS A 80 -4.92 -20.12 -9.17
N GLY A 81 -5.82 -19.28 -9.67
CA GLY A 81 -7.26 -19.54 -9.67
C GLY A 81 -8.09 -18.26 -9.53
N ARG A 82 -9.38 -18.45 -9.21
CA ARG A 82 -10.31 -17.35 -8.94
C ARG A 82 -10.55 -17.25 -7.44
N PHE A 83 -10.06 -16.20 -6.81
CA PHE A 83 -10.06 -16.02 -5.35
C PHE A 83 -10.42 -14.59 -4.99
N THR A 84 -10.92 -14.38 -3.77
CA THR A 84 -10.88 -13.04 -3.18
C THR A 84 -9.42 -12.66 -2.86
N PRO A 85 -9.06 -11.38 -2.78
CA PRO A 85 -7.72 -10.95 -2.39
C PRO A 85 -7.26 -11.59 -1.07
N GLU A 86 -8.15 -11.70 -0.08
CA GLU A 86 -7.87 -12.37 1.19
C GLU A 86 -7.50 -13.85 1.01
N GLN A 87 -8.34 -14.62 0.29
CA GLN A 87 -8.08 -16.04 0.03
C GLN A 87 -6.78 -16.24 -0.74
N ALA A 88 -6.50 -15.38 -1.70
CA ALA A 88 -5.27 -15.42 -2.48
C ALA A 88 -4.04 -15.14 -1.62
N LEU A 89 -4.09 -14.14 -0.74
CA LEU A 89 -3.00 -13.79 0.15
C LEU A 89 -2.75 -14.92 1.17
N ALA A 90 -3.81 -15.45 1.79
CA ALA A 90 -3.71 -16.59 2.70
C ALA A 90 -3.11 -17.83 2.03
N ARG A 91 -3.47 -18.11 0.77
CA ARG A 91 -2.85 -19.19 -0.03
C ARG A 91 -1.39 -18.91 -0.33
N MET A 92 -1.04 -17.68 -0.68
CA MET A 92 0.32 -17.30 -1.01
C MET A 92 1.26 -17.45 0.20
N LEU A 93 0.75 -17.21 1.40
CA LEU A 93 1.46 -17.39 2.67
C LEU A 93 1.44 -18.84 3.20
N ARG A 94 0.79 -19.80 2.52
CA ARG A 94 0.85 -21.21 2.96
C ARG A 94 2.28 -21.71 2.99
N GLY A 95 2.62 -22.45 4.05
CA GLY A 95 3.97 -22.96 4.28
C GLY A 95 4.92 -21.94 4.91
N THR A 96 4.46 -20.69 5.12
CA THR A 96 5.14 -19.71 5.96
C THR A 96 4.55 -19.71 7.36
N SER A 97 5.27 -19.12 8.32
CA SER A 97 4.73 -18.81 9.64
C SER A 97 3.89 -17.52 9.65
N LEU A 98 3.61 -16.93 8.49
CA LEU A 98 2.94 -15.65 8.38
C LEU A 98 1.44 -15.84 8.16
N LYS A 99 0.67 -14.90 8.69
CA LYS A 99 -0.77 -14.79 8.58
C LYS A 99 -1.13 -13.43 8.02
N SER A 100 -2.17 -13.40 7.19
CA SER A 100 -2.77 -12.16 6.72
C SER A 100 -3.96 -11.79 7.58
N THR A 101 -4.06 -10.54 7.97
CA THR A 101 -5.23 -9.97 8.63
C THR A 101 -5.77 -8.80 7.81
N PRO A 102 -7.08 -8.67 7.62
CA PRO A 102 -7.65 -7.48 6.99
C PRO A 102 -7.43 -6.26 7.88
N ILE A 103 -7.10 -5.13 7.27
CA ILE A 103 -6.99 -3.81 7.90
C ILE A 103 -7.80 -2.80 7.08
N HIS A 104 -7.96 -1.58 7.59
CA HIS A 104 -8.63 -0.51 6.83
C HIS A 104 -7.93 -0.30 5.47
N GLY A 105 -8.65 -0.62 4.38
CA GLY A 105 -8.19 -0.44 3.01
C GLY A 105 -7.23 -1.51 2.47
N GLY A 106 -6.95 -2.60 3.19
CA GLY A 106 -5.99 -3.60 2.69
C GLY A 106 -5.74 -4.78 3.63
N PHE A 107 -4.51 -5.29 3.61
CA PHE A 107 -4.09 -6.41 4.45
C PHE A 107 -2.80 -6.10 5.23
N SER A 108 -2.71 -6.62 6.43
CA SER A 108 -1.45 -6.71 7.19
C SER A 108 -0.95 -8.15 7.17
N VAL A 109 0.36 -8.33 7.04
CA VAL A 109 1.03 -9.63 7.16
C VAL A 109 1.92 -9.60 8.40
N SER A 110 1.64 -10.53 9.32
CA SER A 110 2.35 -10.69 10.59
C SER A 110 2.50 -12.18 10.94
N LYS A 111 3.22 -12.52 12.01
CA LYS A 111 3.41 -13.90 12.46
C LYS A 111 2.27 -14.35 13.37
#